data_AF-A0A5C7XYA4-F1
#
_entry.id   AF-A0A5C7XYA4-F1
#
_cell.length_a   1.000
_cell.length_b   1.000
_cell.length_c   1.000
_cell.angle_alpha   90.00
_cell.angle_beta   90.00
_cell.angle_gamma   90.00
#
_symmetry.space_group_name_H-M   'P 1'
#
loop_
_entity.id
_entity.type
_entity.pdbx_description
1 polymer ?
#
loop_
_entity_poly.entity_id
_entity_poly.type
_entity_poly.pdbx_seq_one_letter_code
_entity_poly.pdbx_strand_id
1 'polypeptide(L)'
;MPPPPKNPTLLARRNKTTTRAVLTSPTNPKIPALPKGTRWHQQVRDWWKRAWSSPMVPEWTESDIDALFMVARLMQMLWSPEATPSQARGLAGEIRQLLSQCGLTPMSRRSLQWEIDRGEAAAETTAKRRAGTKATKKAPAKPDPRVARANLRAV
;
A
#
# COMPACT_ATOMS: atom_id res chain seq x y z
N MET A 1 -27.82 -3.77 -43.02
CA MET A 1 -27.96 -2.90 -41.83
C MET A 1 -26.96 -3.34 -40.77
N PRO A 2 -26.27 -2.43 -40.07
CA PRO A 2 -25.41 -2.83 -38.95
C PRO A 2 -26.26 -3.42 -37.81
N PRO A 3 -25.72 -4.39 -37.04
CA PRO A 3 -26.44 -4.99 -35.93
C PRO A 3 -26.71 -3.96 -34.82
N PRO A 4 -27.84 -4.07 -34.11
CA PRO A 4 -28.20 -3.15 -33.05
C PRO A 4 -27.20 -3.19 -31.88
N PRO A 5 -26.90 -2.05 -31.25
CA PRO A 5 -25.95 -1.97 -30.16
C PRO A 5 -26.41 -2.79 -28.96
N LYS A 6 -25.46 -3.48 -28.32
CA LYS A 6 -25.72 -4.38 -27.20
C LYS A 6 -26.27 -3.61 -25.98
N ASN A 7 -27.26 -4.17 -25.30
CA ASN A 7 -27.95 -3.53 -24.17
C ASN A 7 -26.95 -3.04 -23.09
N PRO A 8 -27.02 -1.76 -22.65
CA PRO A 8 -26.06 -1.16 -21.71
C PRO A 8 -25.94 -1.89 -20.37
N THR A 9 -27.04 -2.45 -19.89
CA THR A 9 -27.11 -3.26 -18.65
C THR A 9 -26.39 -4.61 -18.76
N LEU A 10 -26.17 -5.11 -19.98
CA LEU A 10 -25.35 -6.31 -20.25
C LEU A 10 -23.86 -5.98 -20.48
N LEU A 11 -23.53 -4.70 -20.65
CA LEU A 11 -22.15 -4.22 -20.84
C LEU A 11 -21.42 -3.96 -19.52
N ALA A 12 -22.14 -3.98 -18.39
CA ALA A 12 -21.56 -3.73 -17.08
C ALA A 12 -20.65 -4.89 -16.65
N ARG A 13 -19.34 -4.70 -16.80
CA ARG A 13 -18.31 -5.61 -16.26
C ARG A 13 -18.45 -5.63 -14.73
N ARG A 14 -19.03 -6.70 -14.20
CA ARG A 14 -19.09 -6.92 -12.74
C ARG A 14 -17.76 -7.53 -12.29
N ASN A 15 -16.69 -6.74 -12.26
CA ASN A 15 -15.46 -7.10 -11.54
C ASN A 15 -15.73 -7.06 -10.02
N LYS A 16 -16.57 -7.97 -9.53
CA LYS A 16 -16.76 -8.18 -8.10
C LYS A 16 -15.75 -9.24 -7.69
N THR A 17 -14.60 -8.81 -7.19
CA THR A 17 -13.60 -9.75 -6.71
C THR A 17 -14.02 -10.29 -5.35
N THR A 18 -14.20 -11.60 -5.27
CA THR A 18 -14.72 -12.32 -4.10
C THR A 18 -13.65 -12.58 -3.03
N THR A 19 -12.37 -12.32 -3.32
CA THR A 19 -11.22 -12.63 -2.46
C THR A 19 -10.74 -11.45 -1.60
N ARG A 20 -11.56 -10.42 -1.41
CA ARG A 20 -11.17 -9.25 -0.61
C ARG A 20 -11.19 -9.61 0.88
N ALA A 21 -10.03 -9.62 1.51
CA ALA A 21 -9.89 -9.78 2.96
C ALA A 21 -9.84 -8.40 3.64
N VAL A 22 -10.66 -8.21 4.68
CA VAL A 22 -10.57 -7.05 5.57
C VAL A 22 -9.76 -7.46 6.79
N LEU A 23 -8.62 -6.80 6.99
CA LEU A 23 -7.64 -7.12 8.01
C LEU A 23 -7.73 -6.13 9.18
N THR A 24 -7.85 -6.66 10.38
CA THR A 24 -7.84 -5.87 11.62
C THR A 24 -6.50 -6.03 12.32
N SER A 25 -5.97 -4.94 12.89
CA SER A 25 -4.76 -5.02 13.71
C SER A 25 -4.99 -5.95 14.91
N PRO A 26 -4.08 -6.91 15.19
CA PRO A 26 -4.22 -7.79 16.33
C PRO A 26 -4.12 -7.01 17.65
N THR A 27 -5.02 -7.30 18.60
CA THR A 27 -4.94 -6.79 19.97
C THR A 27 -3.89 -7.59 20.75
N ASN A 28 -2.83 -6.94 21.20
CA ASN A 28 -1.70 -7.55 21.91
C ASN A 28 -1.02 -8.70 21.13
N PRO A 29 -0.36 -8.39 19.99
CA PRO A 29 0.28 -9.38 19.14
C PRO A 29 1.38 -10.15 19.88
N LYS A 30 1.41 -11.47 19.70
CA LYS A 30 2.55 -12.29 20.14
C LYS A 30 3.73 -12.04 19.20
N ILE A 31 4.69 -11.25 19.64
CA ILE A 31 5.91 -10.96 18.87
C ILE A 31 6.94 -12.05 19.16
N PRO A 32 7.31 -12.89 18.18
CA PRO A 32 8.36 -13.89 18.37
C PRO A 32 9.70 -13.24 18.63
N ALA A 33 10.59 -13.95 19.33
CA ALA A 33 11.95 -13.49 19.52
C ALA A 33 12.70 -13.47 18.18
N LEU A 34 13.54 -12.46 17.97
CA LEU A 34 14.51 -12.48 16.87
C LEU A 34 15.48 -13.67 17.06
N PRO A 35 16.03 -14.24 15.97
CA PRO A 35 16.97 -15.35 16.05
C PRO A 35 18.15 -15.05 16.98
N LYS A 36 18.55 -16.06 17.74
CA LYS A 36 19.68 -15.99 18.68
C LYS A 36 21.02 -15.93 17.91
N GLY A 37 22.10 -15.57 18.61
CA GLY A 37 23.47 -15.62 18.06
C GLY A 37 23.97 -14.33 17.40
N THR A 38 23.24 -13.22 17.50
CA THR A 38 23.73 -11.90 17.04
C THR A 38 23.14 -10.78 17.89
N ARG A 39 23.92 -9.73 18.14
CA ARG A 39 23.41 -8.48 18.70
C ARG A 39 22.72 -7.68 17.59
N TRP A 40 21.40 -7.70 17.59
CA TRP A 40 20.60 -6.98 16.60
C TRP A 40 20.78 -5.45 16.72
N HIS A 41 20.62 -4.73 15.61
CA HIS A 41 20.50 -3.27 15.62
C HIS A 41 19.14 -2.84 16.17
N GLN A 42 19.06 -1.65 16.76
CA GLN A 42 17.80 -1.13 17.30
C GLN A 42 16.75 -0.98 16.21
N GLN A 43 17.15 -0.51 15.03
CA GLN A 43 16.29 -0.35 13.87
C GLN A 43 15.65 -1.68 13.43
N VAL A 44 16.37 -2.81 13.53
CA VAL A 44 15.83 -4.15 13.20
C VAL A 44 14.81 -4.57 14.24
N ARG A 45 15.10 -4.37 15.54
CA ARG A 45 14.16 -4.68 16.62
C ARG A 45 12.85 -3.89 16.48
N ASP A 46 12.95 -2.61 16.16
CA ASP A 46 11.78 -1.73 16.03
C ASP A 46 10.96 -2.11 14.80
N TRP A 47 11.62 -2.42 13.68
CA TRP A 47 10.94 -2.94 12.50
C TRP A 47 10.25 -4.28 12.79
N TRP A 48 10.93 -5.21 13.47
CA TRP A 48 10.38 -6.52 13.82
C TRP A 48 9.09 -6.38 14.62
N LYS A 49 9.11 -5.56 15.68
CA LYS A 49 7.92 -5.26 16.48
C LYS A 49 6.79 -4.68 15.61
N ARG A 50 7.08 -3.72 14.74
CA ARG A 50 6.05 -3.12 13.87
C ARG A 50 5.47 -4.11 12.85
N ALA A 51 6.29 -5.00 12.30
CA ALA A 51 5.83 -6.03 11.37
C ALA A 51 4.85 -6.99 12.06
N TRP A 52 5.24 -7.50 13.24
CA TRP A 52 4.41 -8.41 14.04
C TRP A 52 3.21 -7.75 14.73
N SER A 53 3.16 -6.42 14.77
CA SER A 53 1.96 -5.67 15.20
C SER A 53 1.07 -5.24 14.04
N SER A 54 1.35 -5.71 12.82
CA SER A 54 0.60 -5.29 11.65
C SER A 54 -0.70 -6.09 11.46
N PRO A 55 -1.71 -5.53 10.76
CA PRO A 55 -2.93 -6.26 10.40
C PRO A 55 -2.70 -7.51 9.56
N MET A 56 -1.51 -7.65 8.96
CA MET A 56 -1.18 -8.72 8.03
C MET A 56 -0.82 -10.03 8.72
N VAL A 57 -0.51 -9.98 10.02
CA VAL A 57 -0.02 -11.12 10.81
C VAL A 57 -0.94 -12.35 10.75
N PRO A 58 -2.29 -12.23 10.83
CA PRO A 58 -3.17 -13.41 10.77
C PRO A 58 -3.14 -14.15 9.42
N GLU A 59 -2.70 -13.50 8.36
CA GLU A 59 -2.66 -14.07 7.00
C GLU A 59 -1.33 -14.76 6.69
N TRP A 60 -0.31 -14.58 7.54
CA TRP A 60 1.00 -15.17 7.31
C TRP A 60 1.02 -16.66 7.61
N THR A 61 1.59 -17.40 6.67
CA THR A 61 1.93 -18.80 6.82
C THR A 61 3.33 -18.95 7.42
N GLU A 62 3.70 -20.16 7.83
CA GLU A 62 5.07 -20.44 8.30
C GLU A 62 6.15 -20.04 7.28
N SER A 63 5.88 -20.18 5.97
CA SER A 63 6.82 -19.73 4.93
C SER A 63 7.01 -18.22 4.90
N ASP A 64 5.98 -17.43 5.21
CA ASP A 64 6.11 -15.98 5.32
C ASP A 64 6.94 -15.61 6.56
N ILE A 65 6.80 -16.38 7.64
CA ILE A 65 7.58 -16.20 8.87
C ILE A 65 9.07 -16.45 8.60
N ASP A 66 9.40 -17.50 7.85
CA ASP A 66 10.78 -17.77 7.40
C ASP A 66 11.33 -16.62 6.55
N ALA A 67 10.52 -16.08 5.64
CA ALA A 67 10.88 -14.91 4.85
C ALA A 67 11.15 -13.67 5.74
N LEU A 68 10.35 -13.45 6.79
CA LEU A 68 10.58 -12.35 7.72
C LEU A 68 11.90 -12.50 8.50
N PHE A 69 12.29 -13.72 8.88
CA PHE A 69 13.61 -13.95 9.49
C PHE A 69 14.75 -13.61 8.52
N MET A 70 14.62 -13.99 7.25
CA MET A 70 15.59 -13.59 6.21
C MET A 70 15.65 -12.06 6.06
N VAL A 71 14.51 -11.38 6.02
CA VAL A 71 14.45 -9.91 5.96
C VAL A 71 15.16 -9.28 7.17
N ALA A 72 14.92 -9.79 8.38
CA ALA A 72 15.59 -9.28 9.58
C ALA A 72 17.12 -9.34 9.41
N ARG A 73 17.63 -10.49 8.94
CA ARG A 73 19.07 -10.69 8.71
C ARG A 73 19.62 -9.78 7.63
N LEU A 74 18.90 -9.58 6.53
CA LEU A 74 19.32 -8.67 5.45
C LEU A 74 19.32 -7.22 5.92
N MET A 75 18.32 -6.78 6.70
CA MET A 75 18.29 -5.44 7.30
C MET A 75 19.45 -5.22 8.28
N GLN A 76 19.80 -6.24 9.07
CA GLN A 76 20.98 -6.20 9.95
C GLN A 76 22.26 -5.96 9.14
N MET A 77 22.43 -6.64 8.00
CA MET A 77 23.56 -6.43 7.10
C MET A 77 23.52 -5.05 6.44
N LEU A 78 22.34 -4.60 5.99
CA LEU A 78 22.17 -3.32 5.31
C LEU A 78 22.57 -2.13 6.19
N TRP A 79 22.24 -2.19 7.48
CA TRP A 79 22.58 -1.14 8.44
C TRP A 79 23.93 -1.34 9.13
N SER A 80 24.72 -2.32 8.70
CA SER A 80 26.10 -2.47 9.17
C SER A 80 26.95 -1.30 8.68
N PRO A 81 27.83 -0.71 9.52
CA PRO A 81 28.77 0.31 9.06
C PRO A 81 29.73 -0.22 7.99
N GLU A 82 29.94 -1.53 7.93
CA GLU A 82 30.82 -2.21 6.97
C GLU A 82 30.16 -2.45 5.59
N ALA A 83 28.87 -2.12 5.44
CA ALA A 83 28.17 -2.34 4.19
C ALA A 83 28.62 -1.35 3.12
N THR A 84 29.22 -1.85 2.04
CA THR A 84 29.58 -1.00 0.89
C THR A 84 28.32 -0.50 0.17
N PRO A 85 28.37 0.64 -0.55
CA PRO A 85 27.21 1.13 -1.30
C PRO A 85 26.63 0.14 -2.32
N SER A 86 27.49 -0.68 -2.94
CA SER A 86 27.08 -1.74 -3.88
C SER A 86 26.31 -2.85 -3.16
N GLN A 87 26.85 -3.36 -2.05
CA GLN A 87 26.16 -4.37 -1.24
C GLN A 87 24.83 -3.83 -0.68
N ALA A 88 24.82 -2.59 -0.18
CA ALA A 88 23.62 -1.94 0.33
C ALA A 88 22.50 -1.88 -0.73
N ARG A 89 22.87 -1.60 -1.99
CA ARG A 89 21.90 -1.60 -3.11
C ARG A 89 21.32 -2.99 -3.37
N GLY A 90 22.15 -4.03 -3.38
CA GLY A 90 21.71 -5.41 -3.54
C GLY A 90 20.77 -5.85 -2.41
N LEU A 91 21.20 -5.64 -1.16
CA LEU A 91 20.41 -5.95 0.04
C LEU A 91 19.06 -5.22 0.03
N ALA A 92 19.03 -3.94 -0.33
CA ALA A 92 17.78 -3.17 -0.41
C ALA A 92 16.81 -3.72 -1.46
N GLY A 93 17.33 -4.30 -2.55
CA GLY A 93 16.54 -5.01 -3.56
C GLY A 93 15.84 -6.24 -2.99
N GLU A 94 16.61 -7.13 -2.37
CA GLU A 94 16.10 -8.38 -1.76
C GLU A 94 15.09 -8.10 -0.64
N ILE A 95 15.40 -7.13 0.24
CA ILE A 95 14.50 -6.69 1.31
C ILE A 95 13.16 -6.24 0.73
N ARG A 96 13.16 -5.46 -0.36
CA ARG A 96 11.92 -5.00 -0.99
C ARG A 96 11.09 -6.16 -1.53
N GLN A 97 11.74 -7.16 -2.15
CA GLN A 97 11.04 -8.31 -2.72
C GLN A 97 10.38 -9.16 -1.64
N LEU A 98 11.11 -9.53 -0.59
CA LEU A 98 10.58 -10.32 0.52
C LEU A 98 9.48 -9.58 1.28
N LEU A 99 9.65 -8.28 1.57
CA LEU A 99 8.60 -7.47 2.18
C LEU A 99 7.34 -7.39 1.31
N SER A 100 7.48 -7.41 -0.02
CA SER A 100 6.35 -7.44 -0.94
C SER A 100 5.62 -8.79 -0.88
N GLN A 101 6.34 -9.91 -0.78
CA GLN A 101 5.74 -11.24 -0.63
C GLN A 101 4.91 -11.33 0.65
N CYS A 102 5.43 -10.80 1.76
CA CYS A 102 4.72 -10.76 3.05
C CYS A 102 3.58 -9.72 3.13
N GLY A 103 3.24 -9.03 2.03
CA GLY A 103 2.17 -8.02 2.05
C GLY A 103 2.49 -6.75 2.84
N LEU A 104 3.77 -6.50 3.18
CA LEU A 104 4.17 -5.35 4.01
C LEU A 104 4.31 -4.05 3.22
N THR A 105 4.27 -4.08 1.89
CA THR A 105 4.26 -2.87 1.05
C THR A 105 2.84 -2.41 0.69
N PRO A 106 2.60 -1.11 0.43
CA PRO A 106 1.29 -0.64 -0.03
C PRO A 106 0.83 -1.30 -1.33
N MET A 107 1.76 -1.55 -2.26
CA MET A 107 1.45 -2.18 -3.53
C MET A 107 1.09 -3.66 -3.36
N SER A 108 1.84 -4.41 -2.55
CA SER A 108 1.52 -5.80 -2.28
C SER A 108 0.16 -5.97 -1.60
N ARG A 109 -0.21 -5.11 -0.64
CA ARG A 109 -1.56 -5.15 -0.04
C ARG A 109 -2.66 -4.97 -1.08
N ARG A 110 -2.48 -4.04 -2.02
CA ARG A 110 -3.44 -3.84 -3.10
C ARG A 110 -3.53 -5.05 -4.03
N SER A 111 -2.39 -5.66 -4.38
CA SER A 111 -2.34 -6.86 -5.22
C SER A 111 -2.98 -8.08 -4.54
N LEU A 112 -2.75 -8.25 -3.24
CA LEU A 112 -3.37 -9.27 -2.39
C LEU A 112 -4.82 -8.95 -2.04
N GLN A 113 -5.32 -7.77 -2.45
CA GLN A 113 -6.67 -7.27 -2.15
C GLN A 113 -6.97 -7.19 -0.65
N TRP A 114 -5.93 -6.99 0.15
CA TRP A 114 -6.03 -6.76 1.57
C TRP A 114 -6.46 -5.33 1.83
N GLU A 115 -7.58 -5.18 2.51
CA GLU A 115 -8.07 -3.91 3.03
C GLU A 115 -7.81 -3.86 4.53
N ILE A 116 -7.03 -2.88 4.97
CA ILE A 116 -6.82 -2.66 6.41
C ILE A 116 -8.08 -1.95 6.95
N ASP A 117 -8.74 -2.58 7.92
CA ASP A 117 -9.76 -1.91 8.71
C ASP A 117 -9.11 -0.73 9.44
N ARG A 118 -9.55 0.47 9.10
CA ARG A 118 -8.99 1.71 9.66
C ARG A 118 -9.71 2.14 10.94
N GLY A 119 -10.70 1.37 11.40
CA GLY A 119 -11.57 1.72 12.51
C GLY A 119 -12.40 2.98 12.24
N GLU A 120 -13.27 3.32 13.20
CA GLU A 120 -14.19 4.45 13.08
C GLU A 120 -13.47 5.80 12.99
N ALA A 121 -12.37 6.00 13.73
CA ALA A 121 -11.67 7.29 13.81
C ALA A 121 -11.04 7.74 12.48
N ALA A 122 -10.49 6.81 11.68
CA ALA A 122 -9.91 7.14 10.38
C ALA A 122 -10.99 7.36 9.30
N ALA A 123 -12.12 6.67 9.42
CA ALA A 123 -13.31 6.91 8.59
C ALA A 123 -13.87 8.31 8.88
N GLU A 124 -13.95 8.70 10.15
CA GLU A 124 -14.40 10.02 10.60
C GLU A 124 -13.45 11.14 10.13
N THR A 125 -12.14 10.94 10.21
CA THR A 125 -11.13 11.91 9.72
C THR A 125 -11.22 12.08 8.19
N THR A 126 -11.45 10.98 7.47
CA THR A 126 -11.64 11.01 6.02
C THR A 126 -12.96 11.69 5.64
N ALA A 127 -14.03 11.43 6.39
CA ALA A 127 -15.34 12.06 6.22
C ALA A 127 -15.24 13.57 6.48
N LYS A 128 -14.58 13.99 7.56
CA LYS A 128 -14.28 15.38 7.90
C LYS A 128 -13.50 16.07 6.77
N ARG A 129 -12.46 15.43 6.23
CA ARG A 129 -11.69 15.96 5.09
C ARG A 129 -12.55 16.13 3.83
N ARG A 130 -13.37 15.12 3.49
CA ARG A 130 -14.28 15.15 2.32
C ARG A 130 -15.40 16.17 2.48
N ALA A 131 -15.93 16.36 3.69
CA ALA A 131 -16.90 17.40 4.00
C ALA A 131 -16.29 18.80 3.84
N GLY A 132 -15.04 19.00 4.29
CA GLY A 132 -14.30 20.25 4.08
C GLY A 132 -14.02 20.55 2.60
N THR A 133 -13.81 19.53 1.76
CA THR A 133 -13.59 19.73 0.31
C THR A 133 -14.88 20.05 -0.46
N LYS A 134 -16.07 19.74 0.09
CA LYS A 134 -17.36 20.11 -0.52
C LYS A 134 -17.68 21.61 -0.38
N ALA A 135 -16.96 22.36 0.45
CA ALA A 135 -17.23 23.77 0.72
C ALA A 135 -16.61 24.75 -0.29
N THR A 136 -15.71 24.30 -1.19
CA THR A 136 -15.26 25.14 -2.30
C THR A 136 -16.30 25.15 -3.41
N LYS A 137 -17.20 26.13 -3.30
CA LYS A 137 -18.14 26.56 -4.34
C LYS A 137 -17.44 26.61 -5.70
N LYS A 138 -18.15 26.07 -6.69
CA LYS A 138 -17.92 26.14 -8.14
C LYS A 138 -17.32 27.50 -8.53
N ALA A 139 -16.02 27.55 -8.82
CA ALA A 139 -15.46 28.70 -9.52
C ALA A 139 -16.17 28.80 -10.89
N PRO A 140 -16.58 30.00 -11.33
CA PRO A 140 -17.17 30.14 -12.67
C PRO A 140 -16.17 29.61 -13.70
N ALA A 141 -16.68 28.83 -14.66
CA ALA A 141 -15.86 28.23 -15.70
C ALA A 141 -15.08 29.33 -16.44
N LYS A 142 -13.75 29.24 -16.46
CA LYS A 142 -12.93 30.07 -17.34
C LYS A 142 -13.39 29.82 -18.79
N PRO A 143 -13.57 30.85 -19.63
CA PRO A 143 -13.96 30.67 -21.01
C PRO A 143 -12.97 29.75 -21.73
N ASP A 144 -13.49 28.88 -22.59
CA ASP A 144 -12.67 27.94 -23.36
C ASP A 144 -11.62 28.71 -24.18
N PRO A 145 -10.31 28.45 -23.97
CA PRO A 145 -9.23 29.15 -24.67
C PRO A 145 -9.25 28.95 -26.20
N ARG A 146 -10.04 27.99 -26.71
CA ARG A 146 -10.26 27.78 -28.15
C ARG A 146 -11.24 28.77 -28.76
N VAL A 147 -12.15 29.33 -27.97
CA VAL A 147 -13.09 30.38 -28.40
C VAL A 147 -12.42 31.75 -28.38
N ALA A 148 -11.55 32.01 -27.39
CA ALA A 148 -10.81 33.29 -27.28
C ALA A 148 -9.84 33.54 -28.45
N ARG A 149 -9.37 32.49 -29.13
CA ARG A 149 -8.41 32.59 -30.24
C ARG A 149 -9.07 32.80 -31.62
N ALA A 150 -10.38 32.58 -31.74
CA ALA A 150 -11.12 32.75 -32.99
C ALA A 150 -11.35 34.23 -33.35
N ASN A 151 -11.41 35.12 -32.34
CA ASN A 151 -11.71 36.55 -32.54
C ASN A 151 -10.46 37.42 -32.77
N LEU A 152 -9.27 36.83 -32.88
CA LEU A 152 -8.00 37.54 -33.11
C LEU A 152 -7.54 37.49 -34.58
N ARG A 153 -8.37 36.96 -35.49
CA ARG A 153 -8.05 36.84 -36.93
C ARG A 153 -9.11 37.43 -37.87
N ALA A 154 -10.00 38.27 -37.36
CA ALA A 154 -10.97 39.01 -38.17
C ALA A 154 -10.83 40.51 -37.92
N VAL A 155 -9.69 41.08 -38.33
CA VAL A 155 -9.52 42.49 -38.73
C VAL A 155 -8.57 42.49 -39.91
#